data_AF-A0A9E4FCQ8-F1
#
_entry.id   AF-A0A9E4FCQ8-F1
#
_cell.length_a   1.000
_cell.length_b   1.000
_cell.length_c   1.000
_cell.angle_alpha   90.00
_cell.angle_beta   90.00
_cell.angle_gamma   90.00
#
_symmetry.space_group_name_H-M   'P 1'
#
loop_
_entity.id
_entity.type
_entity.pdbx_description
1 polymer ?
#
loop_
_entity_poly.entity_id
_entity_poly.type
_entity_poly.pdbx_seq_one_letter_code
_entity_poly.pdbx_strand_id
1 'polypeptide(L)'
;MPTHCNSRQVAGNPMSGRCKSRQPSRIRSLPFTFVGATLVLGAWLQGCATLSEADCLSADWAVMGEADGQRGRPVSDLNRYRRQCAPYGVVPDTQAYLEARERGLARYCTNSNGYDEGRSGAPHNLVCPAALEPSFRRGYDLGRAVHVSLTDLRNSNHAIDSNRSEIDELRSDISDREESISSDDLTDEETRRPRDDVDSMKRRIKQLEDDIVGLKASAAISIVQYRNAVEAARRDGHDEPMEADLLQQILRLVR
;
A
#
# COMPACT_ATOMS: atom_id res chain seq x y z
N MET A 1 -22.89 -3.45 -40.07
CA MET A 1 -22.23 -2.43 -40.91
C MET A 1 -20.74 -2.44 -40.55
N PRO A 2 -19.84 -2.46 -41.54
CA PRO A 2 -18.77 -3.47 -41.56
C PRO A 2 -17.39 -2.96 -41.14
N THR A 3 -16.61 -3.97 -40.73
CA THR A 3 -15.16 -4.09 -40.68
C THR A 3 -14.45 -3.58 -41.94
N HIS A 4 -13.32 -2.87 -41.75
CA HIS A 4 -12.29 -2.72 -42.77
C HIS A 4 -10.93 -3.12 -42.21
N CYS A 5 -10.48 -4.30 -42.66
CA CYS A 5 -9.09 -4.73 -42.70
C CYS A 5 -8.57 -4.37 -44.11
N ASN A 6 -7.39 -3.77 -44.25
CA ASN A 6 -6.75 -3.57 -45.55
C ASN A 6 -5.31 -4.08 -45.50
N SER A 7 -5.08 -5.21 -46.16
CA SER A 7 -3.77 -5.79 -46.43
C SER A 7 -3.44 -5.56 -47.90
N ARG A 8 -2.31 -4.90 -48.19
CA ARG A 8 -1.68 -4.93 -49.51
C ARG A 8 -0.75 -6.14 -49.59
N GLN A 9 -1.04 -7.03 -50.54
CA GLN A 9 -0.10 -8.02 -51.07
C GLN A 9 0.72 -7.39 -52.20
N VAL A 10 2.02 -7.69 -52.25
CA VAL A 10 2.79 -7.79 -53.50
C VAL A 10 3.71 -9.02 -53.39
N ALA A 11 3.67 -9.86 -54.44
CA ALA A 11 4.45 -11.07 -54.72
C ALA A 11 5.96 -10.79 -54.89
N GLY A 12 6.92 -11.73 -54.86
CA GLY A 12 6.94 -13.18 -54.69
C GLY A 12 8.36 -13.76 -54.90
N ASN A 13 8.60 -14.95 -54.29
CA ASN A 13 9.53 -16.05 -54.64
C ASN A 13 11.07 -15.90 -54.49
N PRO A 14 11.84 -17.03 -54.44
CA PRO A 14 11.83 -18.13 -53.46
C PRO A 14 13.26 -18.51 -52.95
N MET A 15 13.43 -19.16 -51.80
CA MET A 15 14.57 -20.09 -51.60
C MET A 15 14.29 -21.06 -50.44
N SER A 16 14.70 -22.30 -50.65
CA SER A 16 14.35 -23.52 -49.92
C SER A 16 15.04 -23.67 -48.57
N GLY A 17 14.32 -24.20 -47.58
CA GLY A 17 14.91 -24.80 -46.38
C GLY A 17 14.00 -25.90 -45.83
N ARG A 18 14.26 -27.14 -46.25
CA ARG A 18 13.50 -28.34 -45.87
C ARG A 18 14.07 -28.89 -44.56
N CYS A 19 13.31 -28.93 -43.48
CA CYS A 19 13.59 -29.85 -42.37
C CYS A 19 12.30 -30.40 -41.75
N LYS A 20 12.35 -31.71 -41.52
CA LYS A 20 11.25 -32.68 -41.40
C LYS A 20 11.06 -32.99 -39.92
N SER A 21 9.91 -32.71 -39.32
CA SER A 21 9.57 -33.20 -37.99
C SER A 21 8.52 -34.30 -38.07
N ARG A 22 8.85 -35.42 -37.42
CA ARG A 22 8.05 -36.64 -37.29
C ARG A 22 6.82 -36.38 -36.41
N GLN A 23 5.63 -36.72 -36.90
CA GLN A 23 4.61 -37.39 -36.09
C GLN A 23 4.91 -38.91 -36.15
N PRO A 24 4.51 -39.77 -35.19
CA PRO A 24 3.25 -39.70 -34.45
C PRO A 24 3.26 -40.17 -32.98
N SER A 25 2.23 -39.82 -32.22
CA SER A 25 1.50 -40.82 -31.43
C SER A 25 0.15 -40.26 -30.99
N ARG A 26 -0.89 -41.04 -31.29
CA ARG A 26 -2.28 -40.84 -30.89
C ARG A 26 -2.39 -40.76 -29.37
N ILE A 27 -2.85 -39.62 -28.86
CA ILE A 27 -3.44 -39.56 -27.51
C ILE A 27 -4.95 -39.73 -27.70
N ARG A 28 -5.49 -40.80 -27.13
CA ARG A 28 -6.91 -41.10 -27.06
C ARG A 28 -7.65 -39.95 -26.38
N SER A 29 -8.62 -39.39 -27.08
CA SER A 29 -9.63 -38.49 -26.54
C SER A 29 -10.51 -39.22 -25.52
N LEU A 30 -10.58 -38.69 -24.30
CA LEU A 30 -11.61 -38.97 -23.30
C LEU A 30 -12.59 -37.78 -23.27
N PRO A 31 -13.89 -38.03 -23.05
CA PRO A 31 -14.94 -37.07 -23.33
C PRO A 31 -14.97 -35.94 -22.30
N PHE A 32 -15.09 -34.74 -22.84
CA PHE A 32 -15.34 -33.47 -22.17
C PHE A 32 -16.65 -33.54 -21.35
N THR A 33 -16.56 -33.77 -20.04
CA THR A 33 -17.65 -33.46 -19.12
C THR A 33 -17.45 -32.04 -18.60
N PHE A 34 -18.00 -31.08 -19.35
CA PHE A 34 -18.21 -29.69 -18.93
C PHE A 34 -19.24 -29.68 -17.79
N VAL A 35 -18.80 -29.85 -16.55
CA VAL A 35 -19.63 -29.60 -15.36
C VAL A 35 -19.18 -28.27 -14.75
N GLY A 36 -19.91 -27.22 -15.11
CA GLY A 36 -20.20 -26.06 -14.27
C GLY A 36 -19.02 -25.34 -13.62
N ALA A 37 -18.28 -24.54 -14.39
CA ALA A 37 -17.54 -23.40 -13.85
C ALA A 37 -18.55 -22.30 -13.43
N THR A 38 -19.20 -22.46 -12.28
CA THR A 38 -19.95 -21.38 -11.64
C THR A 38 -18.97 -20.43 -10.97
N LEU A 39 -18.70 -19.32 -11.65
CA LEU A 39 -18.18 -18.06 -11.10
C LEU A 39 -19.01 -17.64 -9.89
N VAL A 40 -18.57 -17.99 -8.68
CA VAL A 40 -19.03 -17.31 -7.44
C VAL A 40 -18.18 -16.04 -7.29
N LEU A 41 -18.50 -15.06 -8.13
CA LEU A 41 -18.00 -13.70 -8.00
C LEU A 41 -19.09 -12.89 -7.28
N GLY A 42 -19.19 -13.06 -5.96
CA GLY A 42 -20.30 -12.51 -5.18
C GLY A 42 -19.89 -12.06 -3.79
N ALA A 43 -19.96 -10.75 -3.58
CA ALA A 43 -20.09 -10.05 -2.30
C ALA A 43 -18.87 -10.02 -1.35
N TRP A 44 -17.82 -9.30 -1.75
CA TRP A 44 -16.87 -8.67 -0.81
C TRP A 44 -17.12 -7.15 -0.72
N LEU A 45 -18.38 -6.76 -0.55
CA LEU A 45 -18.74 -5.41 -0.13
C LEU A 45 -19.40 -5.53 1.24
N GLN A 46 -18.57 -5.68 2.28
CA GLN A 46 -19.01 -5.36 3.63
C GLN A 46 -19.12 -3.83 3.73
N GLY A 47 -20.21 -3.29 3.20
CA GLY A 47 -20.62 -1.91 3.44
C GLY A 47 -20.98 -1.71 4.91
N CYS A 48 -20.86 -0.47 5.40
CA CYS A 48 -21.33 -0.06 6.72
C CYS A 48 -22.73 -0.63 7.01
N ALA A 49 -22.79 -1.63 7.88
CA ALA A 49 -24.05 -2.27 8.25
C ALA A 49 -25.02 -1.21 8.79
N THR A 50 -26.12 -1.00 8.08
CA THR A 50 -27.27 -0.24 8.54
C THR A 50 -28.12 -1.17 9.41
N LEU A 51 -28.50 -0.73 10.61
CA LEU A 51 -29.39 -1.52 11.47
C LEU A 51 -30.74 -1.75 10.77
N SER A 52 -31.19 -3.00 10.74
CA SER A 52 -32.52 -3.36 10.29
C SER A 52 -33.58 -3.03 11.35
N GLU A 53 -34.86 -3.07 10.96
CA GLU A 53 -35.97 -2.92 11.91
C GLU A 53 -35.88 -3.95 13.05
N ALA A 54 -35.58 -5.21 12.72
CA ALA A 54 -35.40 -6.28 13.69
C ALA A 54 -34.24 -5.96 14.65
N ASP A 55 -33.09 -5.52 14.13
CA ASP A 55 -31.93 -5.15 14.98
C ASP A 55 -32.29 -4.04 15.97
N CYS A 56 -33.04 -3.03 15.52
CA CYS A 56 -33.49 -1.93 16.36
C CYS A 56 -34.49 -2.40 17.44
N LEU A 57 -35.47 -3.23 17.08
CA LEU A 57 -36.51 -3.70 18.00
C LEU A 57 -35.97 -4.66 19.08
N SER A 58 -34.92 -5.42 18.76
CA SER A 58 -34.28 -6.34 19.71
C SER A 58 -32.97 -5.82 20.30
N ALA A 59 -32.61 -4.55 20.09
CA ALA A 59 -31.33 -4.00 20.52
C ALA A 59 -31.21 -3.97 22.05
N ASP A 60 -30.14 -4.61 22.56
CA ASP A 60 -29.65 -4.34 23.91
C ASP A 60 -28.60 -3.21 23.83
N TRP A 61 -29.00 -2.01 24.24
CA TRP A 61 -28.17 -0.82 24.15
C TRP A 61 -26.93 -0.87 25.05
N ALA A 62 -26.97 -1.61 26.16
CA ALA A 62 -25.80 -1.81 27.01
C ALA A 62 -24.79 -2.72 26.29
N VAL A 63 -25.24 -3.84 25.72
CA VAL A 63 -24.37 -4.74 24.95
C VAL A 63 -23.73 -4.03 23.76
N MET A 64 -24.54 -3.25 23.02
CA MET A 64 -24.03 -2.45 21.91
C MET A 64 -23.02 -1.39 22.36
N GLY A 65 -23.31 -0.68 23.45
CA GLY A 65 -22.42 0.32 24.03
C GLY A 65 -21.08 -0.27 24.42
N GLU A 66 -21.09 -1.39 25.14
CA GLU A 66 -19.87 -2.09 25.54
C GLU A 66 -19.04 -2.57 24.35
N ALA A 67 -19.68 -3.18 23.34
CA ALA A 67 -19.01 -3.61 22.11
C ALA A 67 -18.42 -2.44 21.31
N ASP A 68 -19.08 -1.28 21.31
CA ASP A 68 -18.56 -0.07 20.68
C ASP A 68 -17.38 0.51 21.47
N GLY A 69 -17.43 0.49 22.79
CA GLY A 69 -16.32 0.89 23.65
C GLY A 69 -15.09 0.00 23.46
N GLN A 70 -15.27 -1.32 23.39
CA GLN A 70 -14.18 -2.28 23.14
C GLN A 70 -13.50 -2.08 21.79
N ARG A 71 -14.19 -1.45 20.82
CA ARG A 71 -13.67 -1.12 19.49
C ARG A 71 -13.21 0.34 19.37
N GLY A 72 -13.17 1.10 20.47
CA GLY A 72 -12.75 2.50 20.44
C GLY A 72 -13.68 3.41 19.63
N ARG A 73 -14.95 3.02 19.42
CA ARG A 73 -15.89 3.79 18.59
C ARG A 73 -16.29 5.09 19.28
N PRO A 74 -16.42 6.21 18.54
CA PRO A 74 -16.78 7.51 19.12
C PRO A 74 -18.22 7.52 19.63
N VAL A 75 -18.51 8.40 20.58
CA VAL A 75 -19.87 8.57 21.12
C VAL A 75 -20.90 8.99 20.05
N SER A 76 -20.44 9.60 18.95
CA SER A 76 -21.26 9.98 17.81
C SER A 76 -21.96 8.79 17.14
N ASP A 77 -21.46 7.57 17.34
CA ASP A 77 -22.12 6.34 16.87
C ASP A 77 -23.51 6.15 17.49
N LEU A 78 -23.74 6.62 18.73
CA LEU A 78 -25.08 6.60 19.32
C LEU A 78 -26.06 7.46 18.52
N ASN A 79 -25.61 8.61 18.00
CA ASN A 79 -26.44 9.46 17.14
C ASN A 79 -26.74 8.78 15.80
N ARG A 80 -25.82 7.95 15.28
CA ARG A 80 -26.07 7.12 14.11
C ARG A 80 -27.19 6.11 14.40
N TYR A 81 -27.14 5.41 15.53
CA TYR A 81 -28.20 4.47 15.91
C TYR A 81 -29.56 5.16 16.11
N ARG A 82 -29.59 6.32 16.77
CA ARG A 82 -30.82 7.14 16.89
C ARG A 82 -31.46 7.42 15.54
N ARG A 83 -30.67 7.81 14.54
CA ARG A 83 -31.18 8.09 13.19
C ARG A 83 -31.66 6.84 12.46
N GLN A 84 -30.96 5.71 12.63
CA GLN A 84 -31.30 4.45 11.96
C GLN A 84 -32.56 3.81 12.53
N CYS A 85 -32.79 3.94 13.85
CA CYS A 85 -33.90 3.30 14.53
C CYS A 85 -35.16 4.19 14.68
N ALA A 86 -35.04 5.51 14.49
CA ALA A 86 -36.18 6.43 14.55
C ALA A 86 -37.36 6.09 13.62
N PRO A 87 -37.16 5.65 12.37
CA PRO A 87 -38.28 5.25 11.49
C PRO A 87 -39.12 4.08 12.04
N TYR A 88 -38.54 3.25 12.91
CA TYR A 88 -39.20 2.10 13.55
C TYR A 88 -39.75 2.44 14.94
N GLY A 89 -39.73 3.72 15.33
CA GLY A 89 -40.22 4.17 16.64
C GLY A 89 -39.33 3.78 17.83
N VAL A 90 -38.11 3.31 17.58
CA VAL A 90 -37.17 2.88 18.64
C VAL A 90 -36.25 4.04 19.01
N VAL A 91 -36.19 4.35 20.31
CA VAL A 91 -35.27 5.33 20.89
C VAL A 91 -34.19 4.61 21.71
N PRO A 92 -32.91 4.78 21.39
CA PRO A 92 -31.82 4.20 22.17
C PRO A 92 -31.81 4.60 23.64
N ASP A 93 -31.66 3.63 24.53
CA ASP A 93 -31.34 3.90 25.93
C ASP A 93 -29.94 4.48 26.01
N THR A 94 -29.92 5.80 26.23
CA THR A 94 -28.68 6.59 26.20
C THR A 94 -27.82 6.31 27.40
N GLN A 95 -28.43 6.14 28.58
CA GLN A 95 -27.69 5.94 29.81
C GLN A 95 -27.05 4.55 29.80
N ALA A 96 -27.85 3.51 29.49
CA ALA A 96 -27.36 2.14 29.41
C ALA A 96 -26.23 2.01 28.39
N TYR A 97 -26.35 2.65 27.22
CA TYR A 97 -25.30 2.65 26.21
C TYR A 97 -24.01 3.33 26.68
N LEU A 98 -24.10 4.54 27.25
CA LEU A 98 -22.92 5.32 27.63
C LEU A 98 -22.15 4.66 28.78
N GLU A 99 -22.84 4.21 29.82
CA GLU A 99 -22.22 3.50 30.95
C GLU A 99 -21.53 2.21 30.50
N ALA A 100 -22.17 1.46 29.59
CA ALA A 100 -21.59 0.24 29.05
C ALA A 100 -20.42 0.51 28.11
N ARG A 101 -20.50 1.57 27.31
CA ARG A 101 -19.39 2.02 26.46
C ARG A 101 -18.16 2.40 27.26
N GLU A 102 -18.32 3.09 28.39
CA GLU A 102 -17.19 3.38 29.27
C GLU A 102 -16.51 2.11 29.80
N ARG A 103 -17.28 1.08 30.15
CA ARG A 103 -16.71 -0.25 30.52
C ARG A 103 -15.96 -0.90 29.36
N GLY A 104 -16.49 -0.80 28.14
CA GLY A 104 -15.82 -1.29 26.95
C GLY A 104 -14.51 -0.55 26.67
N LEU A 105 -14.52 0.78 26.82
CA LEU A 105 -13.34 1.63 26.67
C LEU A 105 -12.24 1.29 27.68
N ALA A 106 -12.57 0.78 28.87
CA ALA A 106 -11.56 0.29 29.80
C ALA A 106 -10.72 -0.87 29.23
N ARG A 107 -11.27 -1.66 28.29
CA ARG A 107 -10.54 -2.73 27.59
C ARG A 107 -9.75 -2.20 26.38
N TYR A 108 -10.28 -1.17 25.71
CA TYR A 108 -9.62 -0.55 24.55
C TYR A 108 -8.49 0.40 24.95
N CYS A 109 -8.69 1.22 25.99
CA CYS A 109 -7.77 2.27 26.42
C CYS A 109 -6.66 1.72 27.31
N THR A 110 -5.91 0.78 26.77
CA THR A 110 -4.73 0.19 27.41
C THR A 110 -3.47 0.70 26.72
N ASN A 111 -2.35 0.70 27.44
CA ASN A 111 -1.04 1.00 26.87
C ASN A 111 -0.70 0.09 25.67
N SER A 112 -0.93 -1.22 25.79
CA SER A 112 -0.72 -2.18 24.69
C SER A 112 -1.55 -1.87 23.46
N ASN A 113 -2.86 -1.65 23.62
CA ASN A 113 -3.70 -1.34 22.46
C ASN A 113 -3.36 0.03 21.87
N GLY A 114 -2.98 1.02 22.70
CA GLY A 114 -2.44 2.29 22.22
C GLY A 114 -1.24 2.08 21.32
N TYR A 115 -0.28 1.26 21.74
CA TYR A 115 0.88 0.89 20.94
C TYR A 115 0.52 0.28 19.60
N ASP A 116 -0.38 -0.71 19.59
CA ASP A 116 -0.83 -1.38 18.36
C ASP A 116 -1.53 -0.40 17.40
N GLU A 117 -2.41 0.47 17.92
CA GLU A 117 -3.07 1.53 17.15
C GLU A 117 -2.04 2.50 16.54
N GLY A 118 -1.10 3.00 17.35
CA GLY A 118 -0.05 3.90 16.88
C GLY A 118 0.82 3.26 15.81
N ARG A 119 1.21 2.00 16.01
CA ARG A 119 2.05 1.21 15.10
C ARG A 119 1.36 0.91 13.77
N SER A 120 0.04 0.71 13.79
CA SER A 120 -0.77 0.54 12.57
C SER A 120 -0.83 1.81 11.71
N GLY A 121 -0.49 2.97 12.27
CA GLY A 121 -0.65 4.26 11.61
C GLY A 121 -2.06 4.82 11.72
N ALA A 122 -2.94 4.20 12.52
CA ALA A 122 -4.26 4.74 12.82
C ALA A 122 -4.16 6.16 13.38
N PRO A 123 -5.16 7.02 13.13
CA PRO A 123 -5.25 8.31 13.79
C PRO A 123 -5.63 8.14 15.26
N HIS A 124 -5.13 9.03 16.12
CA HIS A 124 -5.50 9.03 17.52
C HIS A 124 -6.94 9.51 17.69
N ASN A 125 -7.84 8.58 17.99
CA ASN A 125 -9.20 8.89 18.36
C ASN A 125 -9.24 9.25 19.86
N LEU A 126 -9.62 10.48 20.20
CA LEU A 126 -9.73 10.99 21.58
C LEU A 126 -10.96 10.40 22.30
N VAL A 127 -11.05 9.07 22.35
CA VAL A 127 -12.20 8.32 22.88
C VAL A 127 -11.98 7.83 24.31
N CYS A 128 -10.75 7.89 24.80
CA CYS A 128 -10.40 7.37 26.10
C CYS A 128 -10.83 8.31 27.24
N PRO A 129 -11.36 7.76 28.34
CA PRO A 129 -11.61 8.53 29.55
C PRO A 129 -10.32 9.15 30.09
N ALA A 130 -10.43 10.32 30.74
CA ALA A 130 -9.27 11.08 31.23
C ALA A 130 -8.32 10.27 32.13
N ALA A 131 -8.82 9.29 32.88
CA ALA A 131 -8.02 8.43 33.74
C ALA A 131 -7.15 7.41 32.97
N LEU A 132 -7.60 6.98 31.78
CA LEU A 132 -6.94 5.94 30.97
C LEU A 132 -6.10 6.53 29.83
N GLU A 133 -6.49 7.72 29.36
CA GLU A 133 -5.85 8.45 28.27
C GLU A 133 -4.32 8.54 28.38
N PRO A 134 -3.69 8.87 29.53
CA PRO A 134 -2.24 8.98 29.61
C PRO A 134 -1.50 7.66 29.33
N SER A 135 -2.09 6.52 29.72
CA SER A 135 -1.49 5.20 29.51
C SER A 135 -1.61 4.75 28.06
N PHE A 136 -2.80 4.90 27.48
CA PHE A 136 -3.06 4.65 26.06
C PHE A 136 -2.17 5.52 25.17
N ARG A 137 -2.14 6.84 25.43
CA ARG A 137 -1.37 7.80 24.66
C ARG A 137 0.13 7.50 24.66
N ARG A 138 0.70 7.09 25.80
CA ARG A 138 2.11 6.67 25.87
C ARG A 138 2.40 5.55 24.88
N GLY A 139 1.59 4.50 24.87
CA GLY A 139 1.73 3.39 23.93
C GLY A 139 1.56 3.89 22.49
N TYR A 140 0.52 4.68 22.22
CA TYR A 140 0.24 5.24 20.90
C TYR A 140 1.39 6.06 20.34
N ASP A 141 1.99 6.94 21.14
CA ASP A 141 3.12 7.77 20.71
C ASP A 141 4.35 6.90 20.39
N LEU A 142 4.61 5.84 21.16
CA LEU A 142 5.68 4.87 20.89
C LEU A 142 5.42 4.08 19.59
N GLY A 143 4.23 3.54 19.42
CA GLY A 143 3.83 2.82 18.21
C GLY A 143 3.88 3.72 16.97
N ARG A 144 3.43 4.96 17.09
CA ARG A 144 3.45 5.93 16.00
C ARG A 144 4.87 6.34 15.62
N ALA A 145 5.79 6.46 16.58
CA ALA A 145 7.20 6.69 16.27
C ALA A 145 7.78 5.55 15.42
N VAL A 146 7.46 4.29 15.76
CA VAL A 146 7.83 3.11 14.95
C VAL A 146 7.24 3.20 13.55
N HIS A 147 5.94 3.47 13.43
CA HIS A 147 5.24 3.56 12.15
C HIS A 147 5.82 4.63 11.22
N VAL A 148 6.05 5.83 11.73
CA VAL A 148 6.56 6.97 10.95
C VAL A 148 7.96 6.65 10.43
N SER A 149 8.87 6.17 11.29
CA SER A 149 10.22 5.84 10.84
C SER A 149 10.23 4.73 9.79
N LEU A 150 9.40 3.70 9.93
CA LEU A 150 9.27 2.65 8.90
C LEU A 150 8.72 3.19 7.58
N THR A 151 7.75 4.09 7.64
CA THR A 151 7.15 4.72 6.46
C THR A 151 8.17 5.58 5.73
N ASP A 152 8.92 6.40 6.45
CA ASP A 152 9.98 7.24 5.88
C ASP A 152 11.09 6.42 5.22
N LEU A 153 11.45 5.28 5.83
CA LEU A 153 12.41 4.33 5.25
C LEU A 153 11.91 3.72 3.94
N ARG A 154 10.66 3.25 3.91
CA ARG A 154 10.05 2.67 2.70
C ARG A 154 9.96 3.71 1.59
N ASN A 155 9.53 4.92 1.92
CA ASN A 155 9.44 6.03 0.96
C ASN A 155 10.81 6.40 0.38
N SER A 156 11.83 6.51 1.24
CA SER A 156 13.19 6.81 0.80
C SER A 156 13.74 5.71 -0.11
N ASN A 157 13.50 4.43 0.23
CA ASN A 157 13.89 3.31 -0.60
C ASN A 157 13.19 3.33 -1.97
N HIS A 158 11.87 3.47 -2.00
CA HIS A 158 11.11 3.54 -3.25
C HIS A 158 11.58 4.68 -4.15
N ALA A 159 11.88 5.86 -3.57
CA ALA A 159 12.43 6.98 -4.32
C ALA A 159 13.83 6.69 -4.87
N ILE A 160 14.71 6.03 -4.11
CA ILE A 160 16.04 5.61 -4.57
C ILE A 160 15.91 4.64 -5.75
N ASP A 161 15.06 3.63 -5.63
CA ASP A 161 14.86 2.62 -6.67
C ASP A 161 14.26 3.26 -7.94
N SER A 162 13.26 4.14 -7.78
CA SER A 162 12.69 4.90 -8.90
C SER A 162 13.73 5.77 -9.61
N ASN A 163 14.55 6.51 -8.86
CA ASN A 163 15.60 7.36 -9.45
C ASN A 163 16.67 6.53 -10.15
N ARG A 164 17.02 5.35 -9.62
CA ARG A 164 17.96 4.42 -10.27
C ARG A 164 17.41 3.90 -11.59
N SER A 165 16.15 3.48 -11.62
CA SER A 165 15.51 3.04 -12.87
C SER A 165 15.50 4.17 -13.92
N GLU A 166 15.18 5.41 -13.53
CA GLU A 166 15.23 6.55 -14.44
C GLU A 166 16.66 6.83 -14.94
N ILE A 167 17.68 6.73 -14.08
CA ILE A 167 19.08 6.84 -14.49
C ILE A 167 19.45 5.77 -15.51
N ASP A 168 19.06 4.52 -15.29
CA ASP A 168 19.40 3.40 -16.19
C ASP A 168 18.71 3.57 -17.56
N GLU A 169 17.45 4.02 -17.58
CA GLU A 169 16.74 4.39 -18.81
C GLU A 169 17.43 5.52 -19.56
N LEU A 170 17.79 6.61 -18.86
CA LEU A 170 18.50 7.75 -19.46
C LEU A 170 19.88 7.35 -20.00
N ARG A 171 20.59 6.44 -19.32
CA ARG A 171 21.88 5.92 -19.79
C ARG A 171 21.72 5.09 -21.07
N SER A 172 20.67 4.27 -21.16
CA SER A 172 20.35 3.54 -22.40
C SER A 172 20.04 4.50 -23.54
N ASP A 173 19.19 5.50 -23.30
CA ASP A 173 18.84 6.52 -24.30
C ASP A 173 20.08 7.30 -24.78
N ILE A 174 20.95 7.71 -23.86
CA ILE A 174 22.22 8.38 -24.21
C ILE A 174 23.05 7.50 -25.14
N SER A 175 23.19 6.20 -24.84
CA SER A 175 23.95 5.26 -25.68
C SER A 175 23.39 5.20 -27.11
N ASP A 176 22.07 5.09 -27.25
CA ASP A 176 21.41 5.02 -28.57
C ASP A 176 21.57 6.33 -29.37
N ARG A 177 21.52 7.50 -28.69
CA ARG A 177 21.76 8.81 -29.33
C ARG A 177 23.23 9.00 -29.69
N GLU A 178 24.16 8.58 -28.83
CA GLU A 178 25.60 8.66 -29.11
C GLU A 178 26.00 7.77 -30.29
N GLU A 179 25.41 6.58 -30.43
CA GLU A 179 25.56 5.74 -31.62
C GLU A 179 25.04 6.45 -32.89
N SER A 180 23.87 7.07 -32.80
CA SER A 180 23.30 7.84 -33.91
C SER A 180 24.17 9.03 -34.33
N ILE A 181 24.80 9.72 -33.37
CA ILE A 181 25.71 10.86 -33.61
C ILE A 181 27.02 10.40 -34.27
N SER A 182 27.48 9.17 -34.01
CA SER A 182 28.75 8.64 -34.50
C SER A 182 28.71 8.17 -35.97
N SER A 183 27.59 8.33 -36.68
CA SER A 183 27.50 7.98 -38.09
C SER A 183 28.29 8.96 -38.96
N ASP A 184 29.20 8.42 -39.79
CA ASP A 184 30.07 9.19 -40.69
C ASP A 184 29.32 10.04 -41.74
N ASP A 185 28.03 9.78 -41.95
CA ASP A 185 27.20 10.43 -42.96
C ASP A 185 26.48 11.71 -42.47
N LEU A 186 26.61 12.07 -41.18
CA LEU A 186 25.89 13.20 -40.57
C LEU A 186 26.70 14.51 -40.58
N THR A 187 26.01 15.61 -40.84
CA THR A 187 26.57 16.96 -40.70
C THR A 187 26.53 17.46 -39.24
N ASP A 188 27.32 18.49 -38.93
CA ASP A 188 27.29 19.13 -37.61
C ASP A 188 25.92 19.70 -37.24
N GLU A 189 25.14 20.16 -38.22
CA GLU A 189 23.78 20.67 -37.97
C GLU A 189 22.80 19.54 -37.62
N GLU A 190 22.92 18.38 -38.29
CA GLU A 190 22.09 17.21 -38.02
C GLU A 190 22.38 16.58 -36.66
N THR A 191 23.63 16.67 -36.18
CA THR A 191 24.01 16.17 -34.84
C THR A 191 23.75 17.17 -33.71
N ARG A 192 23.45 18.44 -34.01
CA ARG A 192 23.27 19.50 -32.99
C ARG A 192 22.19 19.15 -31.96
N ARG A 193 21.01 18.74 -32.42
CA ARG A 193 19.87 18.41 -31.54
C ARG A 193 20.11 17.15 -30.71
N PRO A 194 20.57 16.01 -31.27
CA PRO A 194 20.96 14.85 -30.45
C PRO A 194 22.03 15.16 -29.39
N ARG A 195 23.02 16.01 -29.69
CA ARG A 195 24.03 16.45 -28.70
C ARG A 195 23.39 17.26 -27.56
N ASP A 196 22.51 18.21 -27.89
CA ASP A 196 21.77 19.00 -26.89
C ASP A 196 20.90 18.10 -25.98
N ASP A 197 20.27 17.06 -26.56
CA ASP A 197 19.47 16.08 -25.82
C ASP A 197 20.33 15.24 -24.88
N VAL A 198 21.48 14.72 -25.35
CA VAL A 198 22.45 13.98 -24.52
C VAL A 198 22.93 14.82 -23.36
N ASP A 199 23.29 16.09 -23.59
CA ASP A 199 23.73 17.01 -22.54
C ASP A 199 22.61 17.28 -21.52
N SER A 200 21.36 17.36 -21.97
CA SER A 200 20.20 17.48 -21.10
C SER A 200 19.97 16.24 -20.23
N MET A 201 20.05 15.05 -20.83
CA MET A 201 19.95 13.77 -20.13
C MET A 201 21.08 13.60 -19.10
N LYS A 202 22.33 13.95 -19.45
CA LYS A 202 23.47 13.93 -18.53
C LYS A 202 23.26 14.85 -17.32
N ARG A 203 22.69 16.04 -17.52
CA ARG A 203 22.31 16.93 -16.40
C ARG A 203 21.23 16.31 -15.51
N ARG A 204 20.24 15.65 -16.10
CA ARG A 204 19.18 14.95 -15.35
C ARG A 204 19.73 13.78 -14.53
N ILE A 205 20.61 12.96 -15.11
CA ILE A 205 21.29 11.88 -14.39
C ILE A 205 22.02 12.45 -13.16
N LYS A 206 22.81 13.52 -13.34
CA LYS A 206 23.52 14.14 -12.23
C LYS A 206 22.57 14.60 -11.11
N GLN A 207 21.44 15.22 -11.47
CA GLN A 207 20.44 15.63 -10.48
C GLN A 207 19.87 14.42 -9.72
N LEU A 208 19.53 13.34 -10.42
CA LEU A 208 18.99 12.13 -9.80
C LEU A 208 20.02 11.43 -8.91
N GLU A 209 21.30 11.44 -9.30
CA GLU A 209 22.41 10.96 -8.49
C GLU A 209 22.55 11.78 -7.20
N ASP A 210 22.49 13.11 -7.29
CA ASP A 210 22.50 14.02 -6.13
C ASP A 210 21.28 13.78 -5.21
N ASP A 211 20.10 13.59 -5.79
CA ASP A 211 18.86 13.27 -5.05
C ASP A 211 18.98 11.93 -4.31
N ILE A 212 19.58 10.90 -4.94
CA ILE A 212 19.85 9.61 -4.30
C ILE A 212 20.77 9.78 -3.09
N VAL A 213 21.79 10.64 -3.16
CA VAL A 213 22.65 10.93 -2.00
C VAL A 213 21.83 11.52 -0.85
N GLY A 214 20.94 12.48 -1.15
CA GLY A 214 20.04 13.06 -0.16
C GLY A 214 19.09 12.04 0.46
N LEU A 215 18.47 11.18 -0.37
CA LEU A 215 17.56 10.13 0.08
C LEU A 215 18.27 9.09 0.96
N LYS A 216 19.51 8.71 0.63
CA LYS A 216 20.32 7.82 1.48
C LYS A 216 20.60 8.43 2.86
N ALA A 217 20.85 9.74 2.93
CA ALA A 217 21.04 10.44 4.20
C ALA A 217 19.75 10.46 5.04
N SER A 218 18.61 10.77 4.42
CA SER A 218 17.29 10.69 5.07
C SER A 218 17.00 9.29 5.59
N ALA A 219 17.25 8.25 4.78
CA ALA A 219 17.06 6.86 5.19
C ALA A 219 17.94 6.52 6.41
N ALA A 220 19.20 6.93 6.43
CA ALA A 220 20.09 6.69 7.57
C ALA A 220 19.56 7.31 8.88
N ILE A 221 18.98 8.52 8.81
CA ILE A 221 18.34 9.18 9.96
C ILE A 221 17.14 8.36 10.43
N SER A 222 16.26 7.94 9.51
CA SER A 222 15.08 7.15 9.84
C SER A 222 15.43 5.78 10.44
N ILE A 223 16.57 5.16 10.07
CA ILE A 223 17.05 3.91 10.71
C ILE A 223 17.34 4.15 12.20
N VAL A 224 18.02 5.26 12.52
CA VAL A 224 18.36 5.60 13.91
C VAL A 224 17.10 5.89 14.71
N GLN A 225 16.16 6.64 14.13
CA GLN A 225 14.86 6.92 14.75
C GLN A 225 14.06 5.63 15.01
N TYR A 226 13.99 4.73 14.02
CA TYR A 226 13.34 3.43 14.16
C TYR A 226 13.95 2.61 15.30
N ARG A 227 15.28 2.52 15.36
CA ARG A 227 15.97 1.80 16.45
C ARG A 227 15.62 2.39 17.81
N ASN A 228 15.67 3.71 17.95
CA ASN A 228 15.35 4.39 19.20
C ASN A 228 13.89 4.16 19.61
N ALA A 229 12.95 4.20 18.65
CA ALA A 229 11.54 3.94 18.88
C ALA A 229 11.29 2.50 19.34
N VAL A 230 11.92 1.51 18.69
CA VAL A 230 11.85 0.09 19.08
C VAL A 230 12.44 -0.13 20.47
N GLU A 231 13.58 0.47 20.80
CA GLU A 231 14.17 0.36 22.14
C GLU A 231 13.28 0.99 23.21
N ALA A 232 12.67 2.14 22.92
CA ALA A 232 11.72 2.77 23.83
C ALA A 232 10.47 1.90 24.04
N ALA A 233 9.92 1.32 22.97
CA ALA A 233 8.78 0.40 23.03
C ALA A 233 9.08 -0.84 23.87
N ARG A 234 10.28 -1.43 23.71
CA ARG A 234 10.72 -2.57 24.53
C ARG A 234 10.84 -2.24 26.01
N ARG A 235 11.33 -1.03 26.35
CA ARG A 235 11.39 -0.56 27.74
C ARG A 235 9.99 -0.38 28.35
N ASP A 236 8.98 -0.08 27.53
CA ASP A 236 7.57 0.04 27.94
C ASP A 236 6.84 -1.32 27.95
N GLY A 237 7.51 -2.42 27.56
CA GLY A 237 6.96 -3.77 27.60
C GLY A 237 6.33 -4.27 26.29
N HIS A 238 6.53 -3.56 25.18
CA HIS A 238 6.06 -3.99 23.86
C HIS A 238 7.13 -4.83 23.15
N ASP A 239 6.76 -6.05 22.76
CA ASP A 239 7.64 -6.91 21.96
C ASP A 239 7.47 -6.56 20.47
N GLU A 240 8.38 -5.73 19.96
CA GLU A 240 8.40 -5.34 18.56
C GLU A 240 9.35 -6.28 17.79
N PRO A 241 8.82 -7.14 16.90
CA PRO A 241 9.66 -7.91 16.00
C PRO A 241 10.35 -6.92 15.08
N MET A 242 11.67 -6.83 15.23
CA MET A 242 12.50 -6.06 14.33
C MET A 242 12.29 -6.63 12.92
N GLU A 243 11.81 -5.82 11.96
CA GLU A 243 11.71 -6.22 10.55
C GLU A 243 13.14 -6.38 10.00
N ALA A 244 13.77 -7.50 10.33
CA ALA A 244 15.18 -7.78 10.03
C ALA A 244 15.42 -7.76 8.52
N ASP A 245 14.45 -8.22 7.73
CA ASP A 245 14.50 -8.17 6.27
C ASP A 245 14.43 -6.75 5.71
N LEU A 246 13.57 -5.89 6.27
CA LEU A 246 13.49 -4.50 5.84
C LEU A 246 14.78 -3.75 6.20
N LEU A 247 15.28 -3.93 7.42
CA LEU A 247 16.57 -3.35 7.82
C LEU A 247 17.72 -3.87 6.97
N GLN A 248 17.75 -5.16 6.61
CA GLN A 248 18.77 -5.69 5.73
C GLN A 248 18.69 -5.12 4.31
N GLN A 249 17.48 -4.99 3.74
CA GLN A 249 17.30 -4.33 2.45
C GLN A 249 17.80 -2.88 2.52
N ILE A 250 17.43 -2.15 3.56
CA ILE A 250 17.85 -0.75 3.73
C ILE A 250 19.36 -0.62 3.91
N LEU A 251 19.97 -1.47 4.73
CA LEU A 251 21.42 -1.46 4.95
C LEU A 251 22.21 -1.76 3.67
N ARG A 252 21.66 -2.54 2.73
CA ARG A 252 22.28 -2.77 1.42
C ARG A 252 22.22 -1.53 0.51
N LEU A 253 21.28 -0.61 0.72
CA LEU A 253 21.15 0.61 -0.08
C LEU A 253 22.09 1.71 0.37
N VAL A 254 22.37 1.77 1.68
CA VAL A 254 23.26 2.77 2.29
C VAL A 254 24.73 2.38 2.14
N ARG A 255 25.03 1.09 1.96
CA ARG A 255 26.37 0.60 1.61
C ARG A 255 26.73 0.91 0.15
#